data_AF-A0A326UFZ8-F1
#
_entry.id   AF-A0A326UFZ8-F1
#
_cell.length_a   1.000
_cell.length_b   1.000
_cell.length_c   1.000
_cell.angle_alpha   90.00
_cell.angle_beta   90.00
_cell.angle_gamma   90.00
#
_symmetry.space_group_name_H-M   'P 1'
#
loop_
_entity.id
_entity.type
_entity.pdbx_description
1 polymer ?
#
loop_
_entity_poly.entity_id
_entity_poly.type
_entity_poly.pdbx_seq_one_letter_code
_entity_poly.pdbx_strand_id
1 'polypeptide(L)'
;MLIYEYKLDGSKAQFAAIEEAIRTTQFIRNTCLRLWMDARGISRNDLQRYCAVLARQFPFALSLNSQARQAAADRAWAAISRFYEHCKQKKPGKKGYPAVPARLSRCRGQADGL
;
A
#
# COMPACT_ATOMS: atom_id res chain seq x y z
N MET A 1 4.69 -29.48 -14.21
CA MET A 1 4.19 -28.13 -13.89
C MET A 1 4.44 -27.27 -15.11
N LEU A 2 3.41 -26.96 -15.89
CA LEU A 2 3.53 -26.09 -17.07
C LEU A 2 3.55 -24.64 -16.59
N ILE A 3 4.65 -23.94 -16.87
CA ILE A 3 4.77 -22.50 -16.62
C ILE A 3 4.62 -21.82 -17.98
N TYR A 4 3.58 -21.01 -18.12
CA TYR A 4 3.39 -20.16 -19.28
C TYR A 4 3.92 -18.77 -18.95
N GLU A 5 4.99 -18.37 -19.63
CA GLU A 5 5.53 -17.01 -19.55
C GLU A 5 5.03 -16.22 -20.75
N TYR A 6 4.22 -15.20 -20.48
CA TYR A 6 3.76 -14.25 -21.49
C TYR A 6 4.34 -12.87 -21.20
N LYS A 7 4.87 -12.22 -22.24
CA LYS A 7 5.23 -10.81 -22.18
C LYS A 7 3.96 -10.00 -22.45
N LEU A 8 3.66 -9.06 -21.56
CA LEU A 8 2.63 -8.05 -21.81
C LEU A 8 3.08 -7.20 -23.00
N ASP A 9 2.34 -7.26 -24.10
CA ASP A 9 2.49 -6.33 -25.21
C ASP A 9 1.50 -5.18 -25.02
N GLY A 10 1.95 -3.95 -25.24
CA GLY A 10 1.17 -2.77 -24.94
C GLY A 10 1.79 -1.50 -25.50
N SER A 11 0.96 -0.48 -25.68
CA SER A 11 1.44 0.83 -26.08
C SER A 11 2.18 1.53 -24.93
N LYS A 12 3.01 2.51 -25.26
CA LYS A 12 3.71 3.35 -24.26
C LYS A 12 2.72 4.01 -23.28
N ALA A 13 1.54 4.40 -23.76
CA ALA A 13 0.50 4.99 -22.93
C ALA A 13 -0.09 3.99 -21.93
N GLN A 14 -0.29 2.73 -22.35
CA GLN A 14 -0.77 1.67 -21.45
C GLN A 14 0.24 1.36 -20.35
N PHE A 15 1.52 1.23 -20.69
CA PHE A 15 2.57 1.04 -19.69
C PHE A 15 2.66 2.22 -18.70
N ALA A 16 2.54 3.46 -19.20
CA ALA A 16 2.52 4.63 -18.33
C ALA A 16 1.35 4.62 -17.34
N ALA A 17 0.15 4.22 -17.79
CA ALA A 17 -1.03 4.09 -16.93
C ALA A 17 -0.86 2.98 -15.87
N ILE A 18 -0.23 1.85 -16.24
CA ILE A 18 0.11 0.78 -15.30
C ILE A 18 1.08 1.28 -14.23
N GLU A 19 2.15 1.98 -14.63
CA GLU A 19 3.13 2.55 -13.70
C GLU A 19 2.49 3.60 -12.76
N GLU A 20 1.55 4.39 -13.25
CA GLU A 20 0.75 5.29 -12.41
C GLU A 20 -0.09 4.52 -11.39
N ALA A 21 -0.83 3.49 -11.83
CA ALA A 21 -1.64 2.66 -10.95
C ALA A 21 -0.80 1.93 -9.88
N ILE A 22 0.39 1.45 -10.23
CA ILE A 22 1.34 0.86 -9.29
C ILE A 22 1.79 1.89 -8.25
N ARG A 23 2.15 3.10 -8.67
CA ARG A 23 2.54 4.19 -7.76
C ARG A 23 1.42 4.57 -6.80
N THR A 24 0.19 4.70 -7.29
CA THR A 24 -0.98 4.99 -6.44
C THR A 24 -1.25 3.87 -5.45
N THR A 25 -1.15 2.61 -5.89
CA THR A 25 -1.32 1.44 -4.99
C THR A 25 -0.26 1.41 -3.90
N GLN A 26 1.01 1.68 -4.25
CA GLN A 26 2.10 1.76 -3.28
C GLN A 26 1.90 2.91 -2.30
N PHE A 27 1.46 4.07 -2.78
CA PHE A 27 1.11 5.21 -1.93
C PHE A 27 0.08 4.81 -0.88
N ILE A 28 -1.08 4.28 -1.29
CA ILE A 28 -2.15 3.89 -0.35
C ILE A 28 -1.64 2.87 0.67
N ARG A 29 -0.95 1.82 0.23
CA ARG A 29 -0.38 0.81 1.13
C ARG A 29 0.57 1.44 2.16
N ASN A 30 1.47 2.31 1.72
CA ASN A 30 2.48 2.91 2.59
C ASN A 30 1.86 3.91 3.58
N THR A 31 0.84 4.65 3.16
CA THR A 31 0.11 5.57 4.04
C THR A 31 -0.70 4.80 5.08
N CYS A 32 -1.34 3.68 4.70
CA CYS A 32 -1.98 2.77 5.65
C CYS A 32 -0.99 2.17 6.67
N LEU A 33 0.20 1.77 6.22
CA LEU A 33 1.25 1.30 7.12
C LEU A 33 1.70 2.43 8.07
N ARG A 34 1.91 3.63 7.56
CA ARG A 34 2.27 4.80 8.37
C ARG A 34 1.22 5.10 9.45
N LEU A 35 -0.06 5.11 9.08
CA LEU A 35 -1.17 5.29 10.02
C LEU A 35 -1.13 4.26 11.16
N TRP A 36 -0.87 2.99 10.84
CA TRP A 36 -0.71 1.94 11.85
C TRP A 36 0.53 2.13 12.74
N MET A 37 1.62 2.69 12.22
CA MET A 37 2.81 3.00 13.01
C MET A 37 2.57 4.15 14.00
N ASP A 38 1.86 5.18 13.55
CA ASP A 38 1.69 6.43 14.30
C ASP A 38 0.53 6.34 15.31
N ALA A 39 -0.50 5.53 15.03
CA ALA A 39 -1.68 5.37 15.88
C ALA A 39 -1.76 3.97 16.52
N ARG A 40 -2.21 3.90 17.78
CA ARG A 40 -2.46 2.63 18.48
C ARG A 40 -3.88 2.12 18.21
N GLY A 41 -4.05 0.80 18.16
CA GLY A 41 -5.37 0.16 18.09
C GLY A 41 -6.02 0.13 16.70
N ILE A 42 -5.27 0.45 15.64
CA ILE A 42 -5.79 0.41 14.26
C ILE A 42 -6.15 -1.02 13.85
N SER A 43 -7.41 -1.23 13.48
CA SER A 43 -7.92 -2.51 12.96
C SER A 43 -7.85 -2.59 11.43
N ARG A 44 -8.06 -3.81 10.88
CA ARG A 44 -8.18 -4.01 9.43
C ARG A 44 -9.28 -3.13 8.81
N ASN A 45 -10.42 -3.02 9.49
CA ASN A 45 -11.56 -2.26 8.99
C ASN A 45 -11.24 -0.76 8.94
N ASP A 46 -10.47 -0.26 9.91
CA ASP A 46 -10.04 1.14 9.92
C ASP A 46 -9.15 1.45 8.72
N LEU A 47 -8.23 0.54 8.37
CA LEU A 47 -7.41 0.69 7.15
C LEU A 47 -8.25 0.69 5.87
N GLN A 48 -9.26 -0.17 5.78
CA GLN A 48 -10.15 -0.21 4.62
C GLN A 48 -10.99 1.07 4.49
N ARG A 49 -11.51 1.59 5.60
CA ARG A 49 -12.23 2.89 5.63
C ARG A 49 -11.30 4.05 5.27
N TYR A 50 -10.06 4.00 5.74
CA TYR A 50 -9.07 5.03 5.45
C TYR A 50 -8.75 5.15 3.94
N CYS A 51 -8.84 4.07 3.16
CA CYS A 51 -8.72 4.17 1.70
C CYS A 51 -9.78 5.07 1.03
N ALA A 52 -10.99 5.16 1.59
CA ALA A 52 -12.02 6.07 1.10
C ALA A 52 -11.69 7.52 1.45
N VAL A 53 -11.09 7.76 2.62
CA VAL A 53 -10.60 9.08 3.04
C VAL A 53 -9.48 9.55 2.11
N LEU A 54 -8.48 8.69 1.86
CA LEU A 54 -7.37 8.99 0.95
C LEU A 54 -7.85 9.33 -0.46
N ALA A 55 -8.85 8.61 -0.98
CA ALA A 55 -9.39 8.91 -2.29
C ALA A 55 -10.13 10.26 -2.37
N ARG A 56 -10.70 10.73 -1.26
CA ARG A 56 -11.31 12.08 -1.22
C ARG A 56 -10.26 13.18 -1.14
N GLN A 57 -9.13 12.92 -0.49
CA GLN A 57 -8.03 13.88 -0.33
C GLN A 57 -7.15 13.99 -1.58
N PHE A 58 -6.94 12.87 -2.29
CA PHE A 58 -5.99 12.79 -3.38
C PHE A 58 -6.69 12.39 -4.68
N PRO A 59 -6.84 13.30 -5.67
CA PRO A 59 -7.48 12.99 -6.95
C PRO A 59 -6.85 11.81 -7.70
N PHE A 60 -5.52 11.65 -7.63
CA PHE A 60 -4.83 10.50 -8.21
C PHE A 60 -5.12 9.16 -7.50
N ALA A 61 -5.58 9.20 -6.24
CA ALA A 61 -6.05 8.01 -5.54
C ALA A 61 -7.51 7.70 -5.89
N LEU A 62 -8.31 8.73 -6.20
CA LEU A 62 -9.69 8.58 -6.67
C LEU A 62 -9.78 7.91 -8.04
N SER A 63 -8.83 8.21 -8.94
CA SER A 63 -8.75 7.59 -10.28
C SER A 63 -8.54 6.08 -10.23
N LEU A 64 -8.05 5.55 -9.10
CA LEU A 64 -7.94 4.12 -8.87
C LEU A 64 -9.29 3.54 -8.39
N ASN A 65 -9.71 2.43 -9.00
CA ASN A 65 -10.95 1.76 -8.64
C ASN A 65 -10.99 1.36 -7.14
N SER A 66 -12.19 1.30 -6.57
CA SER A 66 -12.38 1.06 -5.13
C SER A 66 -11.79 -0.27 -4.65
N GLN A 67 -11.91 -1.33 -5.45
CA GLN A 67 -11.41 -2.66 -5.11
C GLN A 67 -9.88 -2.70 -5.03
N ALA A 68 -9.19 -2.03 -5.95
CA ALA A 68 -7.73 -1.93 -5.96
C ALA A 68 -7.22 -1.13 -4.76
N ARG A 69 -7.94 -0.08 -4.35
CA ARG A 69 -7.64 0.67 -3.12
C ARG A 69 -7.77 -0.21 -1.88
N GLN A 70 -8.88 -0.95 -1.76
CA GLN A 70 -9.10 -1.88 -0.65
C GLN A 70 -8.04 -2.99 -0.63
N ALA A 71 -7.67 -3.53 -1.80
CA ALA A 71 -6.60 -4.52 -1.91
C ALA A 71 -5.24 -3.96 -1.44
N ALA A 72 -4.97 -2.66 -1.65
CA ALA A 72 -3.77 -2.01 -1.11
C ALA A 72 -3.75 -1.96 0.43
N ALA A 73 -4.90 -1.64 1.06
CA ALA A 73 -5.04 -1.71 2.52
C ALA A 73 -4.92 -3.14 3.04
N ASP A 74 -5.52 -4.11 2.36
CA ASP A 74 -5.40 -5.53 2.74
C ASP A 74 -3.96 -6.02 2.64
N ARG A 75 -3.18 -5.56 1.66
CA ARG A 75 -1.73 -5.82 1.58
C ARG A 75 -0.96 -5.18 2.74
N ALA A 76 -1.34 -3.97 3.18
CA ALA A 76 -0.76 -3.35 4.36
C ALA A 76 -1.07 -4.17 5.62
N TRP A 77 -2.34 -4.57 5.79
CA TRP A 77 -2.78 -5.42 6.90
C TRP A 77 -2.07 -6.77 6.91
N ALA A 78 -1.94 -7.44 5.75
CA ALA A 78 -1.22 -8.71 5.66
C ALA A 78 0.25 -8.58 6.12
N ALA A 79 0.90 -7.44 5.85
CA ALA A 79 2.25 -7.16 6.36
C ALA A 79 2.26 -7.03 7.90
N ILE A 80 1.27 -6.32 8.46
CA ILE A 80 1.10 -6.14 9.91
C ILE A 80 0.79 -7.47 10.60
N SER A 81 -0.16 -8.25 10.10
CA SER A 81 -0.52 -9.57 10.64
C SER A 81 0.67 -10.51 10.64
N ARG A 82 1.41 -10.59 9.52
CA ARG A 82 2.63 -11.40 9.44
C ARG A 82 3.70 -10.96 10.44
N PHE A 83 3.85 -9.65 10.68
CA PHE A 83 4.77 -9.14 11.70
C PHE A 83 4.40 -9.67 13.10
N TYR A 84 3.12 -9.59 13.49
CA TYR A 84 2.67 -10.11 14.78
C TYR A 84 2.77 -11.64 14.88
N GLU A 85 2.42 -12.36 13.82
CA GLU A 85 2.58 -13.82 13.76
C GLU A 85 4.04 -14.25 13.94
N HIS A 86 4.96 -13.57 13.26
CA HIS A 86 6.39 -13.83 13.39
C HIS A 86 6.90 -13.51 14.81
N CYS A 87 6.38 -12.44 15.44
CA CYS A 87 6.70 -12.11 16.83
C CYS A 87 6.20 -13.19 17.79
N LYS A 88 4.96 -13.66 17.62
CA LYS A 88 4.36 -14.71 18.46
C LYS A 88 5.11 -16.04 18.34
N GLN A 89 5.54 -16.40 17.13
CA GLN A 89 6.27 -17.64 16.85
C GLN A 89 7.77 -17.56 17.18
N LYS A 90 8.28 -16.41 17.68
CA LYS A 90 9.69 -16.18 18.04
C LYS A 90 10.68 -16.59 16.93
N LYS A 91 10.33 -16.42 15.66
CA LYS A 91 11.16 -16.83 14.52
C LYS A 91 12.45 -15.98 14.45
N PRO A 92 13.65 -16.55 14.62
CA PRO A 92 14.89 -15.80 14.51
C PRO A 92 15.08 -15.24 13.10
N GLY A 93 15.59 -14.01 12.97
CA GLY A 93 15.86 -13.33 11.69
C GLY A 93 14.65 -12.80 10.91
N LYS A 94 13.41 -13.17 11.26
CA LYS A 94 12.16 -12.74 10.56
C LYS A 94 11.32 -11.74 11.35
N LYS A 95 11.84 -11.25 12.47
CA LYS A 95 11.23 -10.22 13.32
C LYS A 95 11.61 -8.81 12.79
N GLY A 96 11.24 -8.52 11.56
CA GLY A 96 11.45 -7.21 10.93
C GLY A 96 10.17 -6.37 10.99
N TYR A 97 10.26 -5.15 11.54
CA TYR A 97 9.15 -4.20 11.54
C TYR A 97 8.81 -3.81 10.09
N PRO A 98 7.52 -3.68 9.70
CA PRO A 98 7.16 -3.24 8.37
C PRO A 98 7.78 -1.87 8.05
N ALA A 99 8.71 -1.83 7.10
CA ALA A 99 9.42 -0.61 6.72
C ALA A 99 8.85 -0.05 5.42
N VAL A 100 8.72 1.28 5.37
CA VAL A 100 8.47 2.02 4.12
C VAL A 100 9.84 2.34 3.49
N PRO A 101 10.08 2.05 2.20
CA PRO A 101 11.33 2.42 1.54
C PRO A 101 11.52 3.94 1.54
N ALA A 102 12.74 4.42 1.80
CA ALA A 102 13.06 5.85 1.91
C ALA A 102 12.73 6.67 0.64
N ARG A 103 12.55 6.05 -0.52
CA ARG A 103 12.17 6.75 -1.77
C ARG A 103 10.76 7.35 -1.72
N LEU A 104 9.85 6.83 -0.89
CA LEU A 104 8.45 7.30 -0.78
C LEU A 104 8.20 8.31 0.35
N SER A 105 9.20 8.64 1.16
CA SER A 105 9.07 9.68 2.21
C SER A 105 9.07 11.11 1.65
N ARG A 106 9.37 11.31 0.35
CA ARG A 106 9.43 12.63 -0.31
C ARG A 106 8.06 13.24 -0.68
N CYS A 107 6.97 12.48 -0.67
CA CYS A 107 5.62 13.04 -0.89
C CYS A 107 5.09 13.82 0.34
N ARG A 108 5.87 13.94 1.41
CA ARG A 108 5.51 14.65 2.64
C ARG A 108 5.35 16.17 2.43
N GLY A 109 5.99 16.76 1.42
CA GLY A 109 5.99 18.21 1.22
C GLY A 109 4.77 18.83 0.52
N GLN A 110 3.76 18.03 0.12
CA GLN A 110 2.60 18.55 -0.63
C GLN A 110 1.28 18.56 0.17
N ALA A 111 1.26 18.01 1.39
CA ALA A 111 0.03 17.81 2.17
C ALA A 111 -0.09 18.70 3.41
N ASP A 112 0.94 19.48 3.76
CA ASP A 112 0.93 20.37 4.94
C ASP A 112 0.58 21.83 4.57
N GLY A 113 -0.12 22.04 3.44
CA GLY A 113 -0.31 23.37 2.83
C GLY A 113 -1.69 23.65 2.23
N LEU A 114 -2.76 23.00 2.70
CA LEU A 114 -4.16 23.37 2.46
C LEU A 114 -5.02 23.05 3.69
#